data_AF-A0A849DCU7-F1
#
_entry.id   AF-A0A849DCU7-F1
#
_cell.length_a   1.000
_cell.length_b   1.000
_cell.length_c   1.000
_cell.angle_alpha   90.00
_cell.angle_beta   90.00
_cell.angle_gamma   90.00
#
_symmetry.space_group_name_H-M   'P 1'
#
loop_
_entity.id
_entity.type
_entity.pdbx_description
1 polymer ?
#
loop_
_entity_poly.entity_id
_entity_poly.type
_entity_poly.pdbx_seq_one_letter_code
_entity_poly.pdbx_strand_id
1 'polypeptide(L)'
;MSGINIKDLQINILSLIDVLLVVTVVSFLLFRVLNLTPDLINKHSWGESQYAMWASSYLRDGYFFGVREVDYFKPFTNYIPIASYLAAAVSDLFATDLVFTGRMISFLFSVLSVVFFYKLAGIIFNDKFQALVTTVIFVVLPINMYYSGMLYNDPIHLFFIVYLTYLLFSKRDSAGIKFYYSSVFMLTILI
;
A
#
# COMPACT_ATOMS: atom_id res chain seq x y z
N MET A 1 -42.58 -26.55 -19.78
CA MET A 1 -41.47 -25.62 -20.09
C MET A 1 -41.35 -24.67 -18.91
N SER A 2 -40.37 -24.88 -18.02
CA SER A 2 -40.12 -23.98 -16.89
C SER A 2 -39.62 -22.64 -17.45
N GLY A 3 -40.46 -21.60 -17.37
CA GLY A 3 -40.04 -20.25 -17.74
C GLY A 3 -38.86 -19.84 -16.85
N ILE A 4 -37.72 -19.55 -17.46
CA ILE A 4 -36.58 -18.99 -16.74
C ILE A 4 -37.02 -17.63 -16.20
N ASN A 5 -37.02 -17.49 -14.87
CA ASN A 5 -37.38 -16.25 -14.21
C ASN A 5 -36.27 -15.22 -14.45
N ILE A 6 -36.60 -14.14 -15.17
CA ILE A 6 -35.65 -13.10 -15.60
C ILE A 6 -34.95 -12.44 -14.40
N LYS A 7 -35.62 -12.34 -13.24
CA LYS A 7 -35.03 -11.80 -12.02
C LYS A 7 -33.93 -12.70 -11.46
N ASP A 8 -34.15 -14.01 -11.47
CA ASP A 8 -33.16 -14.98 -11.00
C ASP A 8 -31.94 -15.02 -11.93
N LEU A 9 -32.17 -14.85 -13.24
CA LEU A 9 -31.10 -14.72 -14.23
C LEU A 9 -30.25 -13.45 -13.99
N GLN A 10 -30.89 -12.31 -13.71
CA GLN A 10 -30.18 -11.05 -13.42
C GLN A 10 -29.34 -11.13 -12.15
N ILE A 11 -29.86 -11.74 -11.08
CA ILE A 11 -29.13 -11.94 -9.81
C ILE A 11 -27.90 -12.84 -10.04
N ASN A 12 -28.05 -13.93 -10.79
CA ASN A 12 -26.95 -14.82 -11.11
C ASN A 12 -25.86 -14.11 -11.93
N ILE A 13 -26.24 -13.28 -12.92
CA ILE A 13 -25.28 -12.51 -13.73
C ILE A 13 -24.53 -11.49 -12.87
N LEU A 14 -25.22 -10.72 -12.03
CA LEU A 14 -24.59 -9.76 -11.12
C LEU A 14 -23.61 -10.45 -10.15
N SER A 15 -24.00 -11.62 -9.61
CA SER A 15 -23.12 -12.39 -8.72
C SER A 15 -21.88 -12.91 -9.44
N LEU A 16 -21.99 -13.31 -10.71
CA LEU A 16 -20.86 -13.76 -11.52
C LEU A 16 -19.89 -12.60 -11.79
N ILE A 17 -20.42 -11.42 -12.10
CA ILE A 17 -19.62 -10.21 -12.34
C ILE A 17 -18.83 -9.84 -11.08
N ASP A 18 -19.46 -9.86 -9.90
CA ASP A 18 -18.78 -9.62 -8.62
C ASP A 18 -17.59 -10.58 -8.42
N VAL A 19 -17.80 -11.88 -8.70
CA VAL A 19 -16.74 -12.90 -8.61
C VAL A 19 -15.60 -12.58 -9.57
N LEU A 20 -15.91 -12.22 -10.82
CA LEU A 20 -14.90 -11.85 -11.82
C LEU A 20 -14.08 -10.62 -11.39
N LEU A 21 -14.73 -9.61 -10.80
CA LEU A 21 -14.04 -8.41 -10.30
C LEU A 21 -13.10 -8.76 -9.14
N VAL A 22 -13.53 -9.61 -8.21
CA VAL A 22 -12.68 -10.10 -7.11
C VAL A 22 -11.49 -10.90 -7.66
N VAL A 23 -11.73 -11.83 -8.58
CA VAL A 23 -10.67 -12.61 -9.24
C VAL A 23 -9.68 -11.69 -9.95
N THR A 24 -10.16 -10.63 -10.60
CA THR A 24 -9.31 -9.63 -11.26
C THR A 24 -8.39 -8.95 -10.23
N VAL A 25 -8.94 -8.43 -9.14
CA VAL A 25 -8.14 -7.80 -8.06
C VAL A 25 -7.08 -8.76 -7.56
N VAL A 26 -7.46 -10.00 -7.22
CA VAL A 26 -6.52 -11.02 -6.71
C VAL A 26 -5.44 -11.35 -7.72
N SER A 27 -5.80 -11.50 -9.00
CA SER A 27 -4.85 -11.83 -10.08
C SER A 27 -3.80 -10.73 -10.26
N PHE A 28 -4.21 -9.45 -10.22
CA PHE A 28 -3.26 -8.33 -10.29
C PHE A 28 -2.35 -8.26 -9.07
N LEU A 29 -2.85 -8.55 -7.87
CA LEU A 29 -2.02 -8.62 -6.66
C LEU A 29 -1.01 -9.76 -6.75
N LEU A 30 -1.41 -10.96 -7.20
CA LEU A 30 -0.51 -12.08 -7.42
C LEU A 30 0.55 -11.77 -8.48
N PHE A 31 0.15 -11.16 -9.60
CA PHE A 31 1.08 -10.73 -10.63
C PHE A 31 2.17 -9.80 -10.07
N ARG A 32 1.82 -8.87 -9.17
CA ARG A 32 2.81 -7.98 -8.54
C ARG A 32 3.80 -8.74 -7.65
N VAL A 33 3.31 -9.67 -6.82
CA VAL A 33 4.17 -10.51 -5.95
C VAL A 33 5.17 -11.31 -6.78
N LEU A 34 4.72 -11.93 -7.87
CA LEU A 34 5.57 -12.73 -8.75
C LEU A 34 6.67 -11.92 -9.45
N ASN A 35 6.50 -10.59 -9.55
CA ASN A 35 7.48 -9.70 -10.14
C ASN A 35 8.41 -9.04 -9.11
N LEU A 36 8.30 -9.37 -7.83
CA LEU A 36 9.23 -8.92 -6.80
C LEU A 36 10.56 -9.66 -6.96
N THR A 37 11.62 -8.95 -7.35
CA THR A 37 12.98 -9.49 -7.42
C THR A 37 13.80 -9.06 -6.21
N PRO A 38 14.82 -9.82 -5.79
CA PRO A 38 15.80 -9.35 -4.80
C PRO A 38 16.80 -8.37 -5.41
N ASP A 39 17.05 -8.45 -6.72
CA ASP A 39 18.06 -7.62 -7.37
C ASP A 39 17.63 -6.16 -7.52
N LEU A 40 18.50 -5.25 -7.04
CA LEU A 40 18.43 -3.80 -7.32
C LEU A 40 18.81 -3.48 -8.78
N ILE A 41 19.60 -4.34 -9.41
CA ILE A 41 20.46 -3.98 -10.55
C ILE A 41 19.70 -3.72 -11.87
N ASN A 42 18.44 -4.11 -12.02
CA ASN A 42 17.88 -4.25 -13.37
C ASN A 42 16.65 -3.44 -13.76
N LYS A 43 16.08 -2.54 -12.93
CA LYS A 43 14.85 -1.84 -13.34
C LYS A 43 14.80 -0.33 -13.12
N HIS A 44 15.00 0.26 -11.93
CA HIS A 44 14.71 1.69 -11.77
C HIS A 44 15.46 2.46 -10.67
N SER A 45 15.89 3.66 -11.08
CA SER A 45 16.05 4.92 -10.35
C SER A 45 16.93 4.95 -9.09
N TRP A 46 17.75 6.01 -9.02
CA TRP A 46 18.48 6.43 -7.82
C TRP A 46 17.65 6.39 -6.51
N GLY A 47 16.32 6.54 -6.60
CA GLY A 47 15.44 6.56 -5.44
C GLY A 47 15.37 5.22 -4.67
N GLU A 48 15.13 4.08 -5.33
CA GLU A 48 15.04 2.79 -4.61
C GLU A 48 16.38 2.42 -3.97
N SER A 49 17.48 2.65 -4.70
CA SER A 49 18.84 2.48 -4.19
C SER A 49 19.08 3.34 -2.94
N GLN A 50 18.57 4.58 -2.91
CA GLN A 50 18.69 5.44 -1.74
C GLN A 50 17.96 4.87 -0.51
N TYR A 51 16.74 4.34 -0.68
CA TYR A 51 16.02 3.67 0.41
C TYR A 51 16.73 2.40 0.88
N ALA A 52 17.32 1.62 -0.03
CA ALA A 52 18.12 0.44 0.32
C ALA A 52 19.41 0.82 1.07
N MET A 53 20.07 1.92 0.66
CA MET A 53 21.25 2.47 1.34
C MET A 53 20.90 2.93 2.76
N TRP A 54 19.77 3.63 2.94
CA TRP A 54 19.30 4.03 4.27
C TRP A 54 18.96 2.84 5.16
N ALA A 55 18.31 1.82 4.60
CA ALA A 55 18.03 0.58 5.33
C ALA A 55 19.33 -0.12 5.77
N SER A 56 20.33 -0.14 4.89
CA SER A 56 21.66 -0.67 5.19
C SER A 56 22.38 0.13 6.28
N SER A 57 22.23 1.46 6.31
CA SER A 57 22.76 2.31 7.38
C SER A 57 22.14 1.97 8.73
N TYR A 58 20.84 1.63 8.82
CA TYR A 58 20.23 1.19 10.08
C TYR A 58 20.81 -0.13 10.60
N LEU A 59 21.07 -1.09 9.71
CA LEU A 59 21.70 -2.36 10.08
C LEU A 59 23.16 -2.16 10.54
N ARG A 60 23.91 -1.30 9.86
CA ARG A 60 25.33 -1.06 10.14
C ARG A 60 25.56 -0.17 11.37
N ASP A 61 24.82 0.92 11.48
CA ASP A 61 25.08 2.00 12.43
C ASP A 61 24.07 2.05 13.59
N GLY A 62 23.10 1.13 13.61
CA GLY A 62 22.01 1.04 14.58
C GLY A 62 20.76 1.86 14.19
N TYR A 63 19.68 1.69 14.94
CA TYR A 63 18.41 2.40 14.70
C TYR A 63 18.43 3.81 15.29
N PHE A 64 18.42 4.83 14.45
CA PHE A 64 18.40 6.24 14.83
C PHE A 64 17.17 6.97 14.26
N PHE A 65 16.76 8.08 14.89
CA PHE A 65 15.65 8.91 14.43
C PHE A 65 16.09 9.84 13.29
N GLY A 66 16.27 9.29 12.09
CA GLY A 66 16.64 10.04 10.88
C GLY A 66 17.43 9.16 9.92
N VAL A 67 18.16 9.79 8.99
CA VAL A 67 18.98 9.11 7.98
C VAL A 67 20.44 9.56 8.05
N ARG A 68 21.36 8.59 8.14
CA ARG A 68 22.79 8.80 7.92
C ARG A 68 23.05 8.50 6.45
N GLU A 69 23.30 9.54 5.66
CA GLU A 69 23.69 9.39 4.26
C GLU A 69 25.01 8.61 4.19
N VAL A 70 25.06 7.62 3.29
CA VAL A 70 26.24 6.76 3.09
C VAL A 70 27.36 7.54 2.38
N ASP A 71 27.01 8.58 1.61
CA ASP A 71 27.95 9.49 0.98
C ASP A 71 28.00 10.82 1.73
N TYR A 72 29.18 11.11 2.29
CA TYR A 72 29.55 12.35 2.96
C TYR A 72 29.20 13.56 2.08
N PHE A 73 28.21 14.39 2.45
CA PHE A 73 28.24 15.86 2.26
C PHE A 73 27.03 16.59 2.87
N LYS A 74 25.95 15.92 3.28
CA LYS A 74 24.85 16.56 4.00
C LYS A 74 24.53 15.86 5.34
N PRO A 75 24.51 16.61 6.46
CA PRO A 75 24.13 16.06 7.74
C PRO A 75 22.61 15.90 7.76
N PHE A 76 22.14 14.67 7.97
CA PHE A 76 20.79 14.32 8.39
C PHE A 76 19.64 14.88 7.53
N THR A 77 18.99 14.00 6.78
CA THR A 77 17.60 14.23 6.41
C THR A 77 16.75 14.09 7.69
N ASN A 78 16.01 15.15 8.06
CA ASN A 78 15.22 15.24 9.30
C ASN A 78 13.94 14.38 9.29
N TYR A 79 13.88 13.39 8.41
CA TYR A 79 12.75 12.48 8.33
C TYR A 79 13.19 11.03 8.45
N ILE A 80 12.29 10.20 8.96
CA ILE A 80 12.53 8.78 9.13
C ILE A 80 12.00 8.11 7.86
N PRO A 81 12.84 7.52 6.99
CA PRO A 81 12.35 6.70 5.90
C PRO A 81 11.73 5.42 6.46
N ILE A 82 10.44 5.47 6.78
CA ILE A 82 9.69 4.39 7.45
C ILE A 82 9.85 3.07 6.70
N ALA A 83 9.83 3.09 5.36
CA ALA A 83 10.04 1.90 4.56
C ALA A 83 11.43 1.28 4.78
N SER A 84 12.49 2.10 4.78
CA SER A 84 13.86 1.66 5.07
C SER A 84 14.02 1.17 6.50
N TYR A 85 13.42 1.87 7.47
CA TYR A 85 13.46 1.49 8.89
C TYR A 85 12.80 0.13 9.11
N LEU A 86 11.59 -0.06 8.58
CA LEU A 86 10.86 -1.32 8.69
C LEU A 86 11.59 -2.45 7.93
N ALA A 87 12.14 -2.16 6.76
CA ALA A 87 12.93 -3.13 5.99
C ALA A 87 14.12 -3.63 6.81
N ALA A 88 14.89 -2.71 7.41
CA ALA A 88 16.01 -3.06 8.29
C ALA A 88 15.54 -3.86 9.51
N ALA A 89 14.53 -3.36 10.25
CA ALA A 89 14.03 -4.02 11.47
C ALA A 89 13.57 -5.46 11.23
N VAL A 90 12.81 -5.69 10.15
CA VAL A 90 12.32 -7.02 9.80
C VAL A 90 13.45 -7.90 9.26
N SER A 91 14.33 -7.35 8.42
CA SER A 91 15.48 -8.07 7.86
C SER A 91 16.46 -8.53 8.95
N ASP A 92 16.72 -7.68 9.94
CA ASP A 92 17.56 -7.97 11.11
C ASP A 92 16.93 -9.05 12.00
N LEU A 93 15.64 -8.91 12.32
CA LEU A 93 14.91 -9.83 13.20
C LEU A 93 14.79 -11.25 12.61
N PHE A 94 14.63 -11.37 11.30
CA PHE A 94 14.40 -12.66 10.62
C PHE A 94 15.58 -13.13 9.76
N ALA A 95 16.69 -12.40 9.74
CA ALA A 95 17.86 -12.67 8.90
C ALA A 95 17.52 -12.86 7.41
N THR A 96 16.66 -12.00 6.86
CA THR A 96 16.19 -12.05 5.47
C THR A 96 16.90 -11.03 4.57
N ASP A 97 16.82 -11.21 3.25
CA ASP A 97 17.35 -10.23 2.28
C ASP A 97 16.66 -8.86 2.45
N LEU A 98 17.46 -7.81 2.57
CA LEU A 98 16.99 -6.46 2.91
C LEU A 98 16.05 -5.87 1.85
N VAL A 99 16.43 -6.01 0.58
CA VAL A 99 15.71 -5.39 -0.55
C VAL A 99 14.38 -6.10 -0.76
N PHE A 100 14.41 -7.43 -0.81
CA PHE A 100 13.21 -8.25 -0.89
C PHE A 100 12.27 -7.98 0.28
N THR A 101 12.79 -7.90 1.50
CA THR A 101 12.00 -7.57 2.70
C THR A 101 11.35 -6.19 2.58
N GLY A 102 12.11 -5.19 2.14
CA GLY A 102 11.59 -3.84 1.91
C GLY A 102 10.48 -3.80 0.86
N ARG A 103 10.65 -4.48 -0.27
CA ARG A 103 9.62 -4.60 -1.32
C ARG A 103 8.39 -5.33 -0.83
N MET A 104 8.55 -6.37 -0.01
CA MET A 104 7.43 -7.09 0.62
C MET A 104 6.64 -6.20 1.58
N ILE A 105 7.32 -5.34 2.34
CA ILE A 105 6.66 -4.35 3.20
C ILE A 105 5.84 -3.37 2.36
N SER A 106 6.45 -2.76 1.33
CA SER A 106 5.75 -1.86 0.41
C SER A 106 4.55 -2.54 -0.26
N PHE A 107 4.69 -3.80 -0.67
CA PHE A 107 3.60 -4.60 -1.22
C PHE A 107 2.47 -4.83 -0.20
N LEU A 108 2.81 -5.20 1.04
CA LEU A 108 1.84 -5.40 2.12
C LEU A 108 1.00 -4.13 2.34
N PHE A 109 1.64 -2.97 2.44
CA PHE A 109 0.94 -1.69 2.60
C PHE A 109 0.11 -1.34 1.36
N SER A 110 0.56 -1.67 0.15
CA SER A 110 -0.27 -1.54 -1.05
C SER A 110 -1.53 -2.42 -1.00
N VAL A 111 -1.42 -3.68 -0.59
CA VAL A 111 -2.57 -4.58 -0.41
C VAL A 111 -3.54 -4.02 0.62
N LEU A 112 -3.04 -3.55 1.76
CA LEU A 112 -3.86 -2.92 2.79
C LEU A 112 -4.57 -1.67 2.26
N SER A 113 -3.89 -0.87 1.42
CA SER A 113 -4.50 0.27 0.73
C SER A 113 -5.69 -0.16 -0.12
N VAL A 114 -5.56 -1.24 -0.90
CA VAL A 114 -6.65 -1.78 -1.73
C VAL A 114 -7.84 -2.21 -0.88
N VAL A 115 -7.61 -2.89 0.24
CA VAL A 115 -8.67 -3.33 1.16
C VAL A 115 -9.44 -2.13 1.73
N PHE A 116 -8.75 -1.12 2.23
CA PHE A 116 -9.41 0.06 2.80
C PHE A 116 -10.01 0.97 1.74
N PHE A 117 -9.44 1.01 0.54
CA PHE A 117 -10.00 1.72 -0.59
C PHE A 117 -11.35 1.11 -1.01
N TYR A 118 -11.45 -0.22 -1.10
CA TYR A 118 -12.71 -0.91 -1.35
C TYR A 118 -13.77 -0.57 -0.28
N LYS A 119 -13.39 -0.61 0.99
CA LYS A 119 -14.31 -0.26 2.09
C LYS A 119 -14.75 1.20 2.01
N LEU A 120 -13.85 2.12 1.70
CA LEU A 120 -14.16 3.54 1.52
C LEU A 120 -15.11 3.76 0.34
N ALA A 121 -14.84 3.12 -0.80
CA ALA A 121 -15.71 3.18 -1.98
C ALA A 121 -17.12 2.64 -1.65
N GLY A 122 -17.23 1.56 -0.87
CA GLY A 122 -18.50 1.04 -0.38
C GLY A 122 -19.30 2.04 0.45
N ILE A 123 -18.63 2.87 1.27
CA ILE A 123 -19.30 3.94 2.03
C ILE A 123 -19.74 5.08 1.12
N ILE A 124 -18.91 5.48 0.15
CA ILE A 124 -19.17 6.63 -0.72
C ILE A 124 -20.32 6.35 -1.69
N PHE A 125 -20.27 5.20 -2.37
CA PHE A 125 -21.22 4.86 -3.43
C PHE A 125 -22.48 4.16 -2.90
N ASN A 126 -22.42 3.58 -1.69
CA ASN A 126 -23.47 2.74 -1.12
C ASN A 126 -23.95 1.63 -2.09
N ASP A 127 -23.04 1.17 -2.95
CA ASP A 127 -23.27 0.16 -3.97
C ASP A 127 -22.02 -0.72 -4.11
N LYS A 128 -22.22 -2.03 -3.98
CA LYS A 128 -21.13 -3.01 -3.96
C LYS A 128 -20.43 -3.11 -5.32
N PHE A 129 -21.20 -3.06 -6.40
CA PHE A 129 -20.66 -3.18 -7.75
C PHE A 129 -19.78 -1.98 -8.10
N GLN A 130 -20.24 -0.75 -7.83
CA GLN A 130 -19.45 0.47 -8.00
C GLN A 130 -18.18 0.45 -7.13
N ALA A 131 -18.27 -0.05 -5.89
CA ALA A 131 -17.10 -0.20 -5.03
C ALA A 131 -16.07 -1.17 -5.62
N LEU A 132 -16.51 -2.33 -6.15
CA LEU A 132 -15.64 -3.30 -6.81
C LEU A 132 -15.00 -2.73 -8.09
N VAL A 133 -15.79 -2.09 -8.95
CA VAL A 133 -15.29 -1.47 -10.20
C VAL A 133 -14.24 -0.40 -9.89
N THR A 134 -14.52 0.48 -8.93
CA THR A 134 -13.56 1.54 -8.54
C THR A 134 -12.28 0.93 -7.94
N THR A 135 -12.40 -0.18 -7.20
CA THR A 135 -11.24 -0.89 -6.65
C THR A 135 -10.40 -1.54 -7.74
N VAL A 136 -11.02 -2.14 -8.76
CA VAL A 136 -10.30 -2.67 -9.93
C VAL A 136 -9.53 -1.55 -10.62
N ILE A 137 -10.16 -0.40 -10.86
CA ILE A 137 -9.48 0.77 -11.45
C ILE A 137 -8.26 1.15 -10.59
N PHE A 138 -8.43 1.29 -9.28
CA PHE A 138 -7.35 1.63 -8.35
C PHE A 138 -6.18 0.64 -8.38
N VAL A 139 -6.47 -0.66 -8.51
CA VAL A 139 -5.45 -1.73 -8.60
C VAL A 139 -4.76 -1.72 -9.98
N VAL A 140 -5.44 -1.37 -11.06
CA VAL A 140 -4.84 -1.38 -12.40
C VAL A 140 -4.08 -0.09 -12.70
N LEU A 141 -4.27 0.98 -11.90
CA LEU A 141 -3.54 2.24 -12.09
C LEU A 141 -2.02 1.99 -12.14
N PRO A 142 -1.34 2.45 -13.22
CA PRO A 142 0.09 2.19 -13.42
C PRO A 142 0.95 2.61 -12.24
N ILE A 143 0.63 3.75 -11.61
CA ILE A 143 1.34 4.26 -10.43
C ILE A 143 1.25 3.29 -9.24
N ASN A 144 0.06 2.74 -8.98
CA ASN A 144 -0.16 1.79 -7.91
C ASN A 144 0.56 0.47 -8.22
N MET A 145 0.42 -0.03 -9.45
CA MET A 145 1.12 -1.24 -9.89
C MET A 145 2.64 -1.12 -9.75
N TYR A 146 3.19 0.00 -10.20
CA TYR A 146 4.62 0.24 -10.26
C TYR A 146 5.25 0.40 -8.86
N TYR A 147 4.75 1.35 -8.05
CA TYR A 147 5.36 1.65 -6.76
C TYR A 147 5.06 0.60 -5.68
N SER A 148 3.99 -0.21 -5.85
CA SER A 148 3.66 -1.26 -4.88
C SER A 148 4.73 -2.35 -4.73
N GLY A 149 5.57 -2.55 -5.74
CA GLY A 149 6.61 -3.58 -5.74
C GLY A 149 8.02 -3.07 -5.47
N MET A 150 8.17 -1.78 -5.14
CA MET A 150 9.47 -1.14 -4.93
C MET A 150 9.64 -0.72 -3.47
N LEU A 151 10.88 -0.72 -2.99
CA LEU A 151 11.22 -0.23 -1.66
C LEU A 151 11.13 1.32 -1.64
N TYR A 152 9.94 1.82 -1.28
CA TYR A 152 9.60 3.24 -1.16
C TYR A 152 8.65 3.49 0.02
N ASN A 153 8.64 4.73 0.52
CA ASN A 153 7.64 5.20 1.48
C ASN A 153 6.24 5.35 0.88
N ASP A 154 6.12 5.60 -0.43
CA ASP A 154 4.87 5.94 -1.10
C ASP A 154 3.73 4.93 -0.84
N PRO A 155 3.93 3.60 -0.92
CA PRO A 155 2.86 2.64 -0.62
C PRO A 155 2.40 2.69 0.84
N ILE A 156 3.30 2.99 1.77
CA ILE A 156 3.02 3.15 3.20
C ILE A 156 2.19 4.43 3.42
N HIS A 157 2.62 5.54 2.82
CA HIS A 157 1.88 6.81 2.90
C HIS A 157 0.49 6.67 2.29
N LEU A 158 0.38 6.05 1.11
CA LEU A 158 -0.90 5.79 0.46
C LEU A 158 -1.84 4.96 1.34
N PHE A 159 -1.32 3.93 2.00
CA PHE A 159 -2.11 3.17 2.97
C PHE A 159 -2.66 4.06 4.07
N PHE A 160 -1.83 4.86 4.72
CA PHE A 160 -2.29 5.73 5.80
C PHE A 160 -3.30 6.77 5.30
N ILE A 161 -3.08 7.38 4.13
CA ILE A 161 -4.03 8.30 3.48
C ILE A 161 -5.39 7.64 3.31
N VAL A 162 -5.43 6.46 2.71
CA VAL A 162 -6.68 5.75 2.41
C VAL A 162 -7.35 5.26 3.70
N TYR A 163 -6.57 4.69 4.63
CA TYR A 163 -7.06 4.18 5.90
C TYR A 163 -7.67 5.28 6.76
N LEU A 164 -7.00 6.42 6.88
CA LEU A 164 -7.47 7.55 7.67
C LEU A 164 -8.72 8.17 7.04
N THR A 165 -8.75 8.30 5.71
CA THR A 165 -9.95 8.72 4.99
C THR A 165 -11.12 7.76 5.23
N TYR A 166 -10.87 6.45 5.18
CA TYR A 166 -11.85 5.44 5.56
C TYR A 166 -12.36 5.61 7.00
N LEU A 167 -11.49 5.88 7.97
CA LEU A 167 -11.89 6.14 9.36
C LEU A 167 -12.78 7.39 9.49
N LEU A 168 -12.45 8.46 8.77
CA LEU A 168 -13.23 9.72 8.76
C LEU A 168 -14.65 9.51 8.23
N PHE A 169 -14.81 8.66 7.21
CA PHE A 169 -16.10 8.36 6.58
C PHE A 169 -16.89 7.27 7.32
N SER A 170 -16.21 6.30 7.95
CA SER A 170 -16.88 5.17 8.64
C SER A 170 -17.46 5.54 10.02
N LYS A 171 -16.87 6.50 10.75
CA LYS A 171 -17.40 6.94 12.05
C LYS A 171 -18.25 8.19 11.89
N ARG A 172 -19.56 8.09 12.21
CA ARG A 172 -20.50 9.21 12.10
C ARG A 172 -20.46 10.20 13.27
N ASP A 173 -19.85 9.86 14.42
CA ASP A 173 -20.24 10.55 15.68
C ASP A 173 -19.14 10.89 16.72
N SER A 174 -17.97 11.37 16.30
CA SER A 174 -17.10 12.10 17.25
C SER A 174 -16.12 12.99 16.49
N ALA A 175 -16.43 14.27 16.40
CA ALA A 175 -15.57 15.29 15.79
C ALA A 175 -14.13 15.26 16.36
N GLY A 176 -13.98 14.94 17.65
CA GLY A 176 -12.66 14.80 18.30
C GLY A 176 -11.82 13.63 17.79
N ILE A 177 -12.45 12.50 17.44
CA ILE A 177 -11.75 11.34 16.88
C ILE A 177 -11.33 11.62 15.43
N LYS A 178 -12.18 12.28 14.66
CA LYS A 178 -11.86 12.74 13.30
C LYS A 178 -10.68 13.71 13.30
N PHE A 179 -10.69 14.68 14.21
CA PHE A 179 -9.60 15.64 14.42
C PHE A 179 -8.30 14.98 14.84
N TYR A 180 -8.34 14.01 15.76
CA TYR A 180 -7.15 13.27 16.21
C TYR A 180 -6.50 12.48 15.06
N TYR A 181 -7.28 11.73 14.29
CA TYR A 181 -6.76 10.97 13.15
C TYR A 181 -6.25 11.87 12.01
N SER A 182 -6.93 12.98 11.71
CA SER A 182 -6.43 13.96 10.72
C SER A 182 -5.20 14.74 11.21
N SER A 183 -4.99 14.86 12.53
CA SER A 183 -3.78 15.47 13.08
C SER A 183 -2.58 14.52 13.03
N VAL A 184 -2.78 13.25 13.37
CA VAL A 184 -1.76 12.19 13.19
C VAL A 184 -1.39 12.01 11.71
N PHE A 185 -2.37 12.15 10.81
CA PHE A 185 -2.16 12.19 9.37
C PHE A 185 -1.21 13.30 8.91
N MET A 186 -1.47 14.53 9.34
CA MET A 186 -0.62 15.68 9.00
C MET A 186 0.80 15.51 9.53
N LEU A 187 0.95 14.91 10.71
CA LEU A 187 2.25 14.62 11.30
C LEU A 187 3.02 13.52 10.57
N THR A 188 2.36 12.62 9.85
CA THR A 188 3.02 11.51 9.11
C THR A 188 3.33 11.86 7.65
N ILE A 189 2.73 12.93 7.11
CA ILE A 189 3.05 13.47 5.77
C ILE A 189 4.13 14.56 5.80
N LEU A 190 4.20 15.32 6.91
CA LEU A 190 5.15 16.44 7.07
C LEU A 190 6.52 16.03 7.65
N ILE A 191 6.67 14.77 8.06
CA ILE A 191 7.95 14.17 8.44
C ILE A 191 8.36 13.31 7.27
#